data_AF-A0A0M8Z6Z7-F1
#
_entry.id   AF-A0A0M8Z6Z7-F1
#
_cell.length_a   1.000
_cell.length_b   1.000
_cell.length_c   1.000
_cell.angle_alpha   90.00
_cell.angle_beta   90.00
_cell.angle_gamma   90.00
#
_symmetry.space_group_name_H-M   'P 1'
#
loop_
_entity.id
_entity.type
_entity.pdbx_description
1 polymer ?
#
loop_
_entity_poly.entity_id
_entity_poly.type
_entity_poly.pdbx_seq_one_letter_code
_entity_poly.pdbx_strand_id
1 'polypeptide(L)'
;MRKKTFALAAVLAAACLTLSACGGGADSDKPVTVVSEDSSRQAATVLDKPFEKPDLVLTDTRGKKYDLREQTAGKPTLIYFGYTHCPDVCPLTMNNVAVAKKQLSQAEQDGLRVVFVTTDPERDTPAALGKWLKGIDPQIVGLTGDFDTIQAGARTLGISIDPPTKDKDGKVVSTHGTQVVAFSPKSDAGYVLYGEDATVDDYTKDLPKLIKGENP
;
A
#
# COMPACT_ATOMS: atom_id res chain seq x y z
N MET A 1 22.64 -58.10 -5.68
CA MET A 1 21.34 -58.09 -6.40
C MET A 1 20.53 -59.31 -5.99
N ARG A 2 19.20 -59.16 -5.81
CA ARG A 2 18.13 -60.11 -5.34
C ARG A 2 17.61 -59.71 -3.94
N LYS A 3 16.63 -58.80 -3.87
CA LYS A 3 15.16 -59.01 -3.88
C LYS A 3 14.66 -59.83 -2.68
N LYS A 4 13.80 -59.22 -1.85
CA LYS A 4 12.44 -59.71 -1.54
C LYS A 4 11.66 -58.70 -0.68
N THR A 5 10.36 -58.78 -0.82
CA THR A 5 9.29 -57.81 -0.59
C THR A 5 8.30 -58.35 0.45
N PHE A 6 7.36 -57.48 0.87
CA PHE A 6 6.06 -57.78 1.53
C PHE A 6 6.13 -58.16 3.03
N ALA A 7 5.15 -57.90 3.90
CA ALA A 7 3.92 -57.09 3.95
C ALA A 7 3.26 -57.35 5.33
N LEU A 8 2.38 -56.43 5.78
CA LEU A 8 1.18 -56.60 6.64
C LEU A 8 1.29 -57.37 7.99
N ALA A 9 1.00 -56.77 9.16
CA ALA A 9 -0.29 -56.34 9.74
C ALA A 9 -1.13 -57.47 10.39
N ALA A 10 -1.47 -57.29 11.69
CA ALA A 10 -2.74 -57.65 12.39
C ALA A 10 -2.48 -57.68 13.92
N VAL A 11 -2.95 -56.71 14.71
CA VAL A 11 -4.27 -56.62 15.39
C VAL A 11 -4.41 -57.56 16.60
N LEU A 12 -4.62 -56.96 17.78
CA LEU A 12 -5.51 -57.51 18.81
C LEU A 12 -6.12 -56.37 19.63
N ALA A 13 -7.44 -56.40 19.67
CA ALA A 13 -8.34 -55.41 20.25
C ALA A 13 -8.51 -55.60 21.77
N ALA A 14 -8.85 -54.51 22.47
CA ALA A 14 -9.73 -54.59 23.64
C ALA A 14 -10.39 -53.22 23.87
N ALA A 15 -11.71 -53.20 23.74
CA ALA A 15 -12.58 -52.09 24.09
C ALA A 15 -12.88 -52.14 25.59
N CYS A 16 -12.88 -50.98 26.26
CA CYS A 16 -13.65 -50.76 27.48
C CYS A 16 -14.26 -49.37 27.44
N LEU A 17 -15.58 -49.33 27.26
CA LEU A 17 -16.45 -48.21 27.59
C LEU A 17 -16.67 -48.20 29.10
N THR A 18 -16.42 -47.06 29.76
CA THR A 18 -17.02 -46.77 31.08
C THR A 18 -17.61 -45.37 31.08
N LEU A 19 -18.85 -45.30 31.57
CA LEU A 19 -19.74 -44.16 31.55
C LEU A 19 -19.35 -43.05 32.55
N SER A 20 -19.69 -41.83 32.13
CA SER A 20 -20.09 -40.61 32.85
C SER A 20 -20.07 -40.55 34.38
N ALA A 21 -19.46 -39.48 34.91
CA ALA A 21 -19.91 -38.83 36.14
C ALA A 21 -19.66 -37.30 36.06
N CYS A 22 -20.69 -36.54 36.37
CA CYS A 22 -20.79 -35.08 36.36
C CYS A 22 -19.99 -34.41 37.50
N GLY A 23 -19.49 -33.19 37.28
CA GLY A 23 -19.05 -32.31 38.36
C GLY A 23 -18.36 -31.06 37.82
N GLY A 24 -19.01 -29.89 37.95
CA GLY A 24 -18.55 -28.62 37.40
C GLY A 24 -17.38 -27.98 38.15
N GLY A 25 -16.73 -27.01 37.48
CA GLY A 25 -15.70 -26.15 38.04
C GLY A 25 -14.89 -25.51 36.91
N ALA A 26 -14.91 -24.19 36.87
CA ALA A 26 -14.26 -23.38 35.86
C ALA A 26 -12.72 -23.42 35.92
N ASP A 27 -12.14 -23.01 34.79
CA ASP A 27 -10.83 -22.39 34.62
C ASP A 27 -9.63 -23.27 34.24
N SER A 28 -8.77 -22.68 33.41
CA SER A 28 -7.45 -23.13 32.93
C SER A 28 -7.40 -23.86 31.57
N ASP A 29 -6.95 -23.07 30.58
CA ASP A 29 -5.74 -23.38 29.81
C ASP A 29 -5.88 -24.21 28.52
N LYS A 30 -5.99 -23.51 27.37
CA LYS A 30 -5.06 -23.61 26.22
C LYS A 30 -5.10 -22.31 25.39
N PRO A 31 -4.00 -21.57 25.23
CA PRO A 31 -3.95 -20.48 24.27
C PRO A 31 -4.01 -21.06 22.86
N VAL A 32 -4.86 -20.47 22.02
CA VAL A 32 -4.83 -20.63 20.57
C VAL A 32 -3.41 -20.32 20.12
N THR A 33 -2.73 -21.29 19.52
CA THR A 33 -1.38 -21.12 18.99
C THR A 33 -1.39 -19.96 18.00
N VAL A 34 -0.87 -18.81 18.42
CA VAL A 34 -0.57 -17.70 17.53
C VAL A 34 0.49 -18.24 16.58
N VAL A 35 0.11 -18.42 15.32
CA VAL A 35 1.09 -18.62 14.25
C VAL A 35 1.83 -17.30 14.16
N SER A 36 2.96 -17.20 14.85
CA SER A 36 3.97 -16.20 14.56
C SER A 36 4.47 -16.49 13.15
N GLU A 37 3.84 -15.87 12.15
CA GLU A 37 4.49 -15.64 10.87
C GLU A 37 5.64 -14.65 11.12
N ASP A 38 6.74 -15.15 11.69
CA ASP A 38 8.05 -14.50 11.61
C ASP A 38 8.64 -14.80 10.23
N SER A 39 7.94 -14.34 9.19
CA SER A 39 8.59 -13.86 8.00
C SER A 39 8.68 -12.37 8.21
N SER A 40 9.89 -11.83 8.30
CA SER A 40 10.12 -10.39 8.26
C SER A 40 9.55 -9.84 6.95
N ARG A 41 8.24 -9.55 6.91
CA ARG A 41 7.59 -8.84 5.83
C ARG A 41 8.22 -7.46 5.84
N GLN A 42 9.05 -7.20 4.84
CA GLN A 42 9.65 -5.89 4.69
C GLN A 42 8.67 -5.04 3.89
N ALA A 43 7.79 -4.34 4.61
CA ALA A 43 6.77 -3.46 4.02
C ALA A 43 7.36 -2.39 3.09
N ALA A 44 8.64 -2.05 3.30
CA ALA A 44 9.42 -1.12 2.51
C ALA A 44 10.59 -1.83 1.81
N THR A 45 10.76 -1.61 0.51
CA THR A 45 11.93 -2.05 -0.27
C THR A 45 12.77 -0.84 -0.62
N VAL A 46 14.02 -0.80 -0.12
CA VAL A 46 15.01 0.21 -0.52
C VAL A 46 15.62 -0.20 -1.86
N LEU A 47 15.70 0.74 -2.81
CA LEU A 47 16.20 0.48 -4.15
C LEU A 47 17.70 0.77 -4.27
N ASP A 48 18.47 -0.22 -4.71
CA ASP A 48 19.88 -0.04 -5.07
C ASP A 48 20.05 0.94 -6.24
N LYS A 49 19.07 0.94 -7.15
CA LYS A 49 18.98 1.88 -8.27
C LYS A 49 17.69 2.69 -8.14
N PRO A 50 17.76 3.90 -7.55
CA PRO A 50 16.61 4.77 -7.42
C PRO A 50 16.00 5.15 -8.78
N PHE A 51 14.68 5.32 -8.80
CA PHE A 51 13.95 5.85 -9.95
C PHE A 51 14.16 7.34 -10.12
N GLU A 52 14.07 7.84 -11.35
CA GLU A 52 13.85 9.25 -11.58
C GLU A 52 12.39 9.61 -11.26
N LYS A 53 12.17 10.78 -10.66
CA LYS A 53 10.81 11.31 -10.47
C LYS A 53 10.14 11.48 -11.83
N PRO A 54 8.89 11.03 -12.05
CA PRO A 54 8.24 11.14 -13.35
C PRO A 54 8.14 12.59 -13.81
N ASP A 55 8.34 12.82 -15.10
CA ASP A 55 8.17 14.15 -15.71
C ASP A 55 6.70 14.40 -16.03
N LEU A 56 5.91 14.65 -14.99
CA LEU A 56 4.46 14.81 -15.08
C LEU A 56 4.05 16.27 -14.91
N VAL A 57 3.44 16.83 -15.95
CA VAL A 57 2.75 18.12 -15.89
C VAL A 57 1.26 17.86 -16.03
N LEU A 58 0.55 17.90 -14.90
CA LEU A 58 -0.86 17.51 -14.77
C LEU A 58 -1.72 18.68 -14.27
N THR A 59 -2.98 18.40 -13.93
CA THR A 59 -3.92 19.35 -13.37
C THR A 59 -4.17 19.03 -11.89
N ASP A 60 -4.00 20.02 -11.01
CA ASP A 60 -4.32 19.89 -9.59
C ASP A 60 -5.83 19.96 -9.32
N THR A 61 -6.24 19.68 -8.08
CA THR A 61 -7.65 19.70 -7.65
C THR A 61 -8.31 21.09 -7.69
N ARG A 62 -7.54 22.15 -7.95
CA ARG A 62 -8.03 23.53 -8.15
C ARG A 62 -8.12 23.88 -9.63
N GLY A 63 -7.88 22.93 -10.54
CA GLY A 63 -7.90 23.14 -11.98
C GLY A 63 -6.64 23.85 -12.50
N LYS A 64 -5.55 23.91 -11.74
CA LYS A 64 -4.31 24.57 -12.14
C LYS A 64 -3.30 23.56 -12.66
N LYS A 65 -2.49 24.00 -13.63
CA LYS A 65 -1.31 23.24 -14.08
C LYS A 65 -0.38 23.00 -12.89
N TYR A 66 0.08 21.76 -12.74
CA TYR A 66 0.99 21.33 -11.70
C TYR A 66 2.13 20.53 -12.33
N ASP A 67 3.34 21.09 -12.27
CA ASP A 67 4.56 20.39 -12.64
C ASP A 67 5.07 19.60 -11.43
N LEU A 68 5.05 18.27 -11.51
CA LEU A 68 5.40 17.40 -10.40
C LEU A 68 6.83 17.63 -9.93
N ARG A 69 7.78 17.74 -10.86
CA ARG A 69 9.20 17.88 -10.53
C ARG A 69 9.47 19.23 -9.89
N GLU A 70 8.98 20.31 -10.50
CA GLU A 70 9.16 21.68 -9.99
C GLU A 70 8.53 21.85 -8.60
N GLN A 71 7.28 21.42 -8.43
CA GLN A 71 6.51 21.69 -7.20
C GLN A 71 7.01 20.88 -6.00
N THR A 72 7.66 19.74 -6.26
CA THR A 72 8.18 18.82 -5.25
C THR A 72 9.70 18.75 -5.17
N ALA A 73 10.41 19.62 -5.89
CA ALA A 73 11.87 19.68 -5.89
C ALA A 73 12.43 19.85 -4.47
N GLY A 74 13.37 18.98 -4.09
CA GLY A 74 14.03 19.00 -2.78
C GLY A 74 13.11 18.71 -1.59
N LYS A 75 11.90 18.16 -1.83
CA LYS A 75 10.93 17.83 -0.78
C LYS A 75 10.75 16.32 -0.67
N PRO A 76 10.65 15.77 0.55
CA PRO A 76 10.28 14.37 0.69
C PRO A 76 8.88 14.19 0.10
N THR A 77 8.77 13.27 -0.86
CA THR A 77 7.55 13.13 -1.66
C THR A 77 7.13 11.68 -1.73
N LEU A 78 5.89 11.37 -1.39
CA LEU A 78 5.27 10.05 -1.60
C LEU A 78 4.32 10.19 -2.79
N ILE A 79 4.49 9.33 -3.80
CA ILE A 79 3.59 9.28 -4.96
C ILE A 79 2.83 7.96 -4.94
N TYR A 80 1.52 8.05 -5.12
CA TYR A 80 0.62 6.91 -5.25
C TYR A 80 -0.26 7.08 -6.49
N PHE A 81 -0.41 6.01 -7.27
CA PHE A 81 -1.31 5.95 -8.42
C PHE A 81 -2.56 5.15 -8.02
N GLY A 82 -3.73 5.78 -8.04
CA GLY A 82 -4.98 5.14 -7.63
C GLY A 82 -6.20 5.77 -8.27
N TYR A 83 -7.40 5.44 -7.81
CA TYR A 83 -8.63 6.13 -8.24
C TYR A 83 -9.66 6.17 -7.11
N THR A 84 -10.50 7.20 -7.08
CA THR A 84 -11.36 7.48 -5.91
C THR A 84 -12.48 6.45 -5.71
N HIS A 85 -12.81 5.68 -6.75
CA HIS A 85 -13.83 4.64 -6.73
C HIS A 85 -13.29 3.24 -6.39
N CYS A 86 -11.99 3.12 -6.08
CA CYS A 86 -11.43 1.86 -5.61
C CYS A 86 -12.02 1.51 -4.24
N PRO A 87 -12.67 0.34 -4.09
CA PRO A 87 -13.46 0.03 -2.89
C PRO A 87 -12.63 -0.37 -1.67
N ASP A 88 -11.31 -0.54 -1.80
CA ASP A 88 -10.48 -1.18 -0.78
C ASP A 88 -9.12 -0.50 -0.59
N VAL A 89 -8.13 -0.85 -1.41
CA VAL A 89 -6.73 -0.49 -1.18
C VAL A 89 -6.42 1.00 -1.30
N CYS A 90 -7.01 1.75 -2.24
CA CYS A 90 -6.72 3.18 -2.39
C CYS A 90 -7.11 4.01 -1.15
N PRO A 91 -8.34 3.93 -0.61
CA PRO A 91 -8.68 4.64 0.62
C PRO A 91 -7.87 4.14 1.81
N LEU A 92 -7.54 2.85 1.88
CA LEU A 92 -6.72 2.30 2.97
C LEU A 92 -5.31 2.89 2.96
N THR A 93 -4.59 2.84 1.83
CA THR A 93 -3.22 3.37 1.71
C THR A 93 -3.18 4.86 2.04
N MET A 94 -4.12 5.66 1.52
CA MET A 94 -4.16 7.10 1.80
C MET A 94 -4.47 7.41 3.26
N ASN A 95 -5.34 6.64 3.92
CA ASN A 95 -5.57 6.78 5.35
C ASN A 95 -4.36 6.36 6.19
N ASN A 96 -3.67 5.27 5.85
CA ASN A 96 -2.46 4.85 6.54
C ASN A 96 -1.39 5.95 6.50
N VAL A 97 -1.12 6.51 5.33
CA VAL A 97 -0.17 7.61 5.15
C VAL A 97 -0.63 8.86 5.92
N ALA A 98 -1.91 9.22 5.86
CA ALA A 98 -2.44 10.39 6.55
C ALA A 98 -2.37 10.25 8.09
N VAL A 99 -2.68 9.08 8.64
CA VAL A 99 -2.59 8.81 10.09
C VAL A 99 -1.13 8.86 10.55
N ALA A 100 -0.21 8.25 9.79
CA ALA A 100 1.22 8.31 10.06
C ALA A 100 1.76 9.74 9.98
N LYS A 101 1.36 10.50 8.95
CA LYS A 101 1.73 11.92 8.78
C LYS A 101 1.27 12.76 9.97
N LYS A 102 0.10 12.49 10.55
CA LYS A 102 -0.39 13.20 11.75
C LYS A 102 0.47 13.00 13.00
N GLN A 103 1.35 12.00 13.04
CA GLN A 103 2.29 11.78 14.14
C GLN A 103 3.53 12.68 14.06
N LEU A 104 3.77 13.30 12.90
CA LEU A 104 4.90 14.21 12.69
C LEU A 104 4.61 15.59 13.31
N SER A 105 5.66 16.38 13.55
CA SER A 105 5.48 17.79 13.91
C SER A 105 4.82 18.56 12.76
N GLN A 106 4.14 19.68 13.05
CA GLN A 106 3.47 20.47 12.01
C GLN A 106 4.45 20.92 10.90
N ALA A 107 5.68 21.28 11.28
CA ALA A 107 6.72 21.69 10.32
C ALA A 107 7.11 20.53 9.37
N GLU A 108 7.21 19.30 9.89
CA GLU A 108 7.47 18.11 9.08
C GLU A 108 6.28 17.76 8.18
N GLN A 109 5.05 17.88 8.69
CA GLN A 109 3.83 17.69 7.89
C GLN A 109 3.75 18.67 6.71
N ASP A 110 4.10 19.93 6.94
CA ASP A 110 4.10 20.99 5.92
C ASP A 110 5.25 20.82 4.90
N GLY A 111 6.32 20.14 5.30
CA GLY A 111 7.46 19.78 4.44
C GLY A 111 7.20 18.55 3.56
N LEU A 112 6.43 17.58 4.04
CA LEU A 112 6.08 16.36 3.32
C LEU A 112 5.11 16.63 2.17
N ARG A 113 5.33 16.00 1.02
CA ARG A 113 4.39 16.01 -0.11
C ARG A 113 3.82 14.61 -0.30
N VAL A 114 2.52 14.46 -0.06
CA VAL A 114 1.80 13.25 -0.45
C VAL A 114 1.03 13.59 -1.73
N VAL A 115 1.31 12.85 -2.80
CA VAL A 115 0.77 13.09 -4.14
C VAL A 115 -0.03 11.88 -4.58
N PHE A 116 -1.32 12.08 -4.80
CA PHE A 116 -2.21 11.11 -5.41
C PHE A 116 -2.38 11.45 -6.89
N VAL A 117 -1.97 10.55 -7.77
CA VAL A 117 -2.20 10.66 -9.22
C VAL A 117 -3.34 9.72 -9.58
N THR A 118 -4.44 10.26 -10.11
CA THR A 118 -5.56 9.40 -10.51
C THR A 118 -5.20 8.54 -11.72
N THR A 119 -5.74 7.33 -11.76
CA THR A 119 -5.69 6.37 -12.87
C THR A 119 -7.02 6.32 -13.64
N ASP A 120 -7.97 7.17 -13.26
CA ASP A 120 -9.33 7.22 -13.77
C ASP A 120 -9.79 8.67 -13.98
N PRO A 121 -9.11 9.42 -14.86
CA PRO A 121 -9.33 10.85 -15.02
C PRO A 121 -10.73 11.21 -15.54
N GLU A 122 -11.47 10.27 -16.15
CA GLU A 122 -12.84 10.50 -16.60
C GLU A 122 -13.82 10.70 -15.44
N ARG A 123 -13.64 9.95 -14.33
CA ARG A 123 -14.47 10.09 -13.12
C ARG A 123 -13.83 11.01 -12.09
N ASP A 124 -12.52 10.97 -11.96
CA ASP A 124 -11.74 11.76 -11.00
C ASP A 124 -11.40 13.15 -11.56
N THR A 125 -12.44 13.94 -11.85
CA THR A 125 -12.29 15.37 -12.18
C THR A 125 -11.59 16.13 -11.05
N PRO A 126 -10.94 17.29 -11.31
CA PRO A 126 -10.25 18.06 -10.27
C PRO A 126 -11.09 18.29 -9.00
N ALA A 127 -12.37 18.65 -9.18
CA ALA A 127 -13.29 18.90 -8.08
C ALA A 127 -13.68 17.62 -7.33
N ALA A 128 -13.96 16.51 -8.05
CA ALA A 128 -14.31 15.23 -7.43
C ALA A 128 -13.13 14.67 -6.63
N LEU A 129 -11.94 14.67 -7.23
CA LEU A 129 -10.70 14.23 -6.59
C LEU A 129 -10.38 15.07 -5.34
N GLY A 130 -10.49 16.40 -5.45
CA GLY A 130 -10.28 17.30 -4.31
C GLY A 130 -11.26 17.07 -3.16
N LYS A 131 -12.54 16.80 -3.47
CA LYS A 131 -13.55 16.48 -2.45
C LYS A 131 -13.22 15.18 -1.71
N TRP A 132 -12.80 14.16 -2.44
CA TRP A 132 -12.42 12.87 -1.86
C TRP A 132 -11.19 13.00 -0.95
N LEU A 133 -10.11 13.62 -1.45
CA LEU A 133 -8.86 13.81 -0.71
C LEU A 133 -9.03 14.66 0.55
N LYS A 134 -9.87 15.70 0.50
CA LYS A 134 -10.16 16.55 1.66
C LYS A 134 -10.78 15.76 2.82
N GLY A 135 -11.48 14.66 2.54
CA GLY A 135 -12.01 13.76 3.57
C GLY A 135 -10.94 12.95 4.31
N ILE A 136 -9.75 12.81 3.72
CA ILE A 136 -8.61 12.05 4.26
C ILE A 136 -7.61 13.01 4.92
N ASP A 137 -6.99 13.87 4.11
CA ASP A 137 -6.06 14.91 4.54
C ASP A 137 -6.05 16.05 3.51
N PRO A 138 -6.42 17.29 3.90
CA PRO A 138 -6.48 18.42 2.98
C PRO A 138 -5.11 18.86 2.41
N GLN A 139 -3.99 18.36 2.94
CA GLN A 139 -2.65 18.63 2.41
C GLN A 139 -2.22 17.66 1.31
N ILE A 140 -2.99 16.61 1.03
CA ILE A 140 -2.68 15.70 -0.10
C ILE A 140 -2.90 16.44 -1.41
N VAL A 141 -1.89 16.39 -2.29
CA VAL A 141 -1.97 16.91 -3.64
C VAL A 141 -2.62 15.87 -4.53
N GLY A 142 -3.79 16.19 -5.09
CA GLY A 142 -4.44 15.36 -6.10
C GLY A 142 -4.11 15.85 -7.50
N LEU A 143 -3.71 14.95 -8.38
CA LEU A 143 -3.39 15.22 -9.78
C LEU A 143 -4.25 14.36 -10.71
N THR A 144 -4.76 14.99 -11.77
CA THR A 144 -5.52 14.36 -12.86
C THR A 144 -5.11 14.96 -14.21
N GLY A 145 -5.45 14.30 -15.31
CA GLY A 145 -5.06 14.72 -16.65
C GLY A 145 -5.28 13.63 -17.69
N ASP A 146 -4.49 13.68 -18.76
CA ASP A 146 -4.51 12.69 -19.82
C ASP A 146 -4.02 11.32 -19.32
N PHE A 147 -4.78 10.26 -19.60
CA PHE A 147 -4.48 8.92 -19.09
C PHE A 147 -3.16 8.37 -19.66
N ASP A 148 -2.87 8.60 -20.94
CA ASP A 148 -1.65 8.10 -21.58
C ASP A 148 -0.40 8.74 -20.96
N THR A 149 -0.49 10.03 -20.63
CA THR A 149 0.55 10.77 -19.90
C THR A 149 0.77 10.18 -18.50
N ILE A 150 -0.31 9.91 -17.76
CA ILE A 150 -0.25 9.30 -16.42
C ILE A 150 0.35 7.89 -16.50
N GLN A 151 -0.12 7.07 -17.44
CA GLN A 151 0.35 5.70 -17.64
C GLN A 151 1.84 5.69 -18.00
N ALA A 152 2.30 6.57 -18.89
CA ALA A 152 3.70 6.68 -19.24
C ALA A 152 4.57 7.03 -18.02
N GLY A 153 4.15 8.00 -17.20
CA GLY A 153 4.84 8.37 -15.97
C GLY A 153 4.86 7.26 -14.92
N ALA A 154 3.78 6.50 -14.77
CA ALA A 154 3.74 5.35 -13.87
C ALA A 154 4.71 4.24 -14.31
N ARG A 155 4.79 3.98 -15.62
CA ARG A 155 5.71 2.97 -16.18
C ARG A 155 7.18 3.27 -15.90
N THR A 156 7.59 4.54 -15.77
CA THR A 156 8.98 4.87 -15.41
C THR A 156 9.34 4.45 -13.99
N LEU A 157 8.33 4.22 -13.14
CA LEU A 157 8.48 3.69 -11.77
C LEU A 157 8.24 2.18 -11.70
N GLY A 158 8.12 1.49 -12.83
CA GLY A 158 7.77 0.08 -12.88
C GLY A 158 6.30 -0.23 -12.55
N ILE A 159 5.45 0.81 -12.47
CA ILE A 159 4.03 0.66 -12.15
C ILE A 159 3.23 0.50 -13.45
N SER A 160 2.54 -0.63 -13.58
CA SER A 160 1.61 -0.88 -14.68
C SER A 160 0.21 -0.41 -14.30
N ILE A 161 -0.42 0.34 -15.19
CA ILE A 161 -1.78 0.85 -15.04
C ILE A 161 -2.51 0.60 -16.35
N ASP A 162 -3.68 -0.01 -16.28
CA ASP A 162 -4.53 -0.24 -17.45
C ASP A 162 -5.73 0.70 -17.42
N PRO A 163 -6.31 1.04 -18.58
CA PRO A 163 -7.55 1.80 -18.62
C PRO A 163 -8.64 1.12 -17.80
N PRO A 164 -9.53 1.89 -17.15
CA PRO A 164 -10.65 1.31 -16.41
C PRO A 164 -11.52 0.42 -17.31
N THR A 165 -11.84 -0.79 -16.85
CA THR A 165 -12.69 -1.77 -17.53
C THR A 165 -13.93 -2.06 -16.70
N LYS A 166 -14.96 -2.66 -17.30
CA LYS A 166 -16.14 -3.11 -16.57
C LYS A 166 -15.96 -4.56 -16.11
N ASP A 167 -16.19 -4.82 -14.82
CA ASP A 167 -16.28 -6.18 -14.30
C ASP A 167 -17.57 -6.88 -14.77
N LYS A 168 -17.72 -8.15 -14.38
CA LYS A 168 -18.89 -8.99 -14.68
C LYS A 168 -20.22 -8.41 -14.16
N ASP A 169 -20.18 -7.52 -13.18
CA ASP A 169 -21.33 -6.87 -12.56
C ASP A 169 -21.54 -5.44 -13.10
N GLY A 170 -20.76 -5.04 -14.12
CA GLY A 170 -20.84 -3.75 -14.80
C GLY A 170 -20.13 -2.60 -14.10
N LYS A 171 -19.40 -2.87 -13.00
CA LYS A 171 -18.66 -1.84 -12.25
C LYS A 171 -17.34 -1.53 -12.92
N VAL A 172 -16.99 -0.25 -12.99
CA VAL A 172 -15.73 0.19 -13.58
C VAL A 172 -14.59 0.03 -12.58
N VAL A 173 -13.66 -0.87 -12.89
CA VAL A 173 -12.45 -1.22 -12.13
C VAL A 173 -11.21 -0.84 -12.95
N SER A 174 -10.16 -0.39 -12.28
CA SER A 174 -8.89 -0.05 -12.94
C SER A 174 -7.78 -0.92 -12.37
N THR A 175 -6.93 -1.52 -13.22
CA THR A 175 -5.70 -2.17 -12.77
C THR A 175 -4.76 -1.06 -12.32
N HIS A 176 -4.39 -1.03 -11.04
CA HIS A 176 -3.47 -0.02 -10.53
C HIS A 176 -2.27 -0.69 -9.86
N GLY A 177 -1.08 -0.12 -10.07
CA GLY A 177 0.08 -0.47 -9.24
C GLY A 177 -0.17 0.07 -7.86
N THR A 178 -0.26 -0.83 -6.92
CA THR A 178 -0.66 -0.61 -5.54
C THR A 178 0.46 -0.08 -4.65
N GLN A 179 1.52 0.41 -5.28
CA GLN A 179 2.76 0.77 -4.63
C GLN A 179 2.81 2.27 -4.34
N VAL A 180 3.33 2.62 -3.17
CA VAL A 180 3.74 4.00 -2.87
C VAL A 180 5.24 4.12 -3.10
N VAL A 181 5.67 5.12 -3.88
CA VAL A 181 7.08 5.41 -4.10
C VAL A 181 7.48 6.63 -3.30
N ALA A 182 8.49 6.50 -2.44
CA ALA A 182 9.06 7.61 -1.69
C ALA A 182 10.29 8.18 -2.43
N PHE A 183 10.27 9.49 -2.65
CA PHE A 183 11.32 10.28 -3.28
C PHE A 183 12.08 11.07 -2.23
N SER A 184 13.42 10.99 -2.32
CA SER A 184 14.31 11.62 -1.35
C SER A 184 14.39 13.13 -1.57
N PRO A 185 14.35 13.97 -0.51
CA PRO A 185 14.62 15.40 -0.64
C PRO A 185 16.08 15.72 -1.00
N LYS A 186 17.01 14.75 -0.86
CA LYS A 186 18.44 14.94 -1.15
C LYS A 186 18.76 14.81 -2.63
N SER A 187 17.99 14.02 -3.38
CA SER A 187 18.29 13.64 -4.76
C SER A 187 17.10 13.73 -5.71
N ASP A 188 15.89 13.97 -5.20
CA ASP A 188 14.62 13.84 -5.93
C ASP A 188 14.38 12.46 -6.55
N ALA A 189 15.16 11.44 -6.19
CA ALA A 189 15.05 10.09 -6.72
C ALA A 189 14.16 9.20 -5.84
N GLY A 190 13.38 8.33 -6.49
CA GLY A 190 12.49 7.36 -5.85
C GLY A 190 13.31 6.19 -5.31
N TYR A 191 13.50 6.13 -4.00
CA TYR A 191 14.49 5.24 -3.37
C TYR A 191 13.88 4.21 -2.43
N VAL A 192 12.60 4.33 -2.10
CA VAL A 192 11.84 3.34 -1.33
C VAL A 192 10.52 3.05 -2.01
N LEU A 193 10.17 1.76 -2.09
CA LEU A 193 8.87 1.27 -2.54
C LEU A 193 8.13 0.64 -1.37
N TYR A 194 6.85 0.95 -1.23
CA TYR A 194 5.94 0.30 -0.31
C TYR A 194 4.93 -0.54 -1.10
N GLY A 195 4.68 -1.76 -0.66
CA GLY A 195 3.64 -2.64 -1.21
C GLY A 195 2.26 -2.39 -0.62
N GLU A 196 1.27 -3.17 -1.05
CA GLU A 196 -0.10 -3.18 -0.50
C GLU A 196 -0.14 -3.54 0.99
N ASP A 197 0.81 -4.35 1.42
CA ASP A 197 0.93 -4.86 2.78
C ASP A 197 1.50 -3.83 3.76
N ALA A 198 1.95 -2.67 3.26
CA ALA A 198 2.44 -1.59 4.10
C ALA A 198 1.33 -1.02 5.01
N THR A 199 1.53 -1.18 6.31
CA THR A 199 0.57 -0.79 7.34
C THR A 199 0.78 0.65 7.80
N VAL A 200 -0.17 1.17 8.58
CA VAL A 200 0.00 2.47 9.26
C VAL A 200 1.21 2.50 10.20
N ASP A 201 1.56 1.38 10.82
CA ASP A 201 2.71 1.29 11.73
C ASP A 201 4.02 1.40 10.96
N ASP A 202 4.11 0.80 9.76
CA ASP A 202 5.26 0.92 8.87
C ASP A 202 5.46 2.38 8.46
N TYR A 203 4.42 3.04 7.96
CA TYR A 203 4.53 4.47 7.60
C TYR A 203 4.86 5.34 8.82
N THR A 204 4.29 5.06 10.00
CA THR A 204 4.54 5.84 11.22
C THR A 204 5.99 5.74 11.65
N LYS A 205 6.57 4.54 11.56
CA LYS A 205 7.98 4.29 11.87
C LYS A 205 8.92 4.94 10.85
N ASP A 206 8.56 4.91 9.57
CA ASP A 206 9.47 5.23 8.48
C ASP A 206 9.45 6.70 8.07
N LEU A 207 8.29 7.38 8.14
CA LEU A 207 8.15 8.79 7.71
C LEU A 207 9.21 9.74 8.30
N PRO A 208 9.59 9.66 9.60
CA PRO A 208 10.64 10.51 10.16
C PRO A 208 12.01 10.37 9.46
N LYS A 209 12.31 9.18 8.93
CA LYS A 209 13.52 8.89 8.15
C LYS A 209 13.34 9.33 6.69
N LEU A 210 12.18 9.06 6.12
CA LEU A 210 11.87 9.45 4.74
C LEU A 210 11.93 10.97 4.54
N ILE A 211 11.48 11.74 5.53
CA ILE A 211 11.54 13.21 5.54
C ILE A 211 12.97 13.73 5.45
N LYS A 212 13.94 12.97 5.93
CA LYS A 212 15.37 13.30 5.88
C LYS A 212 16.07 12.67 4.69
N GLY A 213 15.38 11.87 3.87
CA GLY A 213 16.02 11.08 2.82
C GLY A 213 16.99 10.05 3.38
N GLU A 214 16.62 9.38 4.47
CA GLU A 214 17.36 8.29 5.11
C GLU A 214 16.63 6.96 4.85
N ASN A 215 17.37 5.85 4.83
CA ASN A 215 16.76 4.53 4.65
C ASN A 215 15.92 4.16 5.89
N PRO A 216 14.68 3.67 5.69
CA PRO A 216 13.78 3.26 6.77
C PRO A 216 14.28 2.04 7.57
#